data_AF-A0A9E3VCU1-F1
#
_entry.id   AF-A0A9E3VCU1-F1
#
_cell.length_a   1.000
_cell.length_b   1.000
_cell.length_c   1.000
_cell.angle_alpha   90.00
_cell.angle_beta   90.00
_cell.angle_gamma   90.00
#
_symmetry.space_group_name_H-M   'P 1'
#
loop_
_entity.id
_entity.type
_entity.pdbx_description
1 polymer ?
#
loop_
_entity_poly.entity_id
_entity_poly.type
_entity_poly.pdbx_seq_one_letter_code
_entity_poly.pdbx_strand_id
1 'polypeptide(L)'
;MNSKFSRRSLMQGAGALAGVAAASKLTGASGLITSTAHAQVAAEKPALLVVYLNGGYNALFPSADSFLGVSGNNFGVTGANMVKDLGNGLMVDAQTYGTLPTYALQHMASVGVRHGLTAHGAAQAANFTVMNRSSLLMLASAMGGDAAIKAVQSGNQGLPGPKTPEGGVSLQTITDMKSTIAALGGASDPTIPDRTIAAAGLEAAQTMSDARLKPSPLMLASAKEGYAAGIDTLKKPVQMFNYNAMAQAYALPQNNGVYATAVNNFTAQIACAELMITAGANVVAVSNGGWDTHGDSNGQTVRNKMNQTILPALKVFINRMMNLPDRNVAVVIYGDFARSLPGSDHASALTATVIGKYVKVGTTGKVNANVTLPAGSPAVPGLYAYLASILKTPGQPFGANPHPTITL
;
A
#
# COMPACT_ATOMS: atom_id res chain seq x y z
N MET A 1 17.10 60.79 0.17
CA MET A 1 18.46 60.44 0.64
C MET A 1 18.35 59.34 1.69
N ASN A 2 18.74 58.12 1.28
CA ASN A 2 19.28 56.97 2.01
C ASN A 2 18.79 56.62 3.43
N SER A 3 17.76 55.78 3.46
CA SER A 3 17.79 54.38 3.95
C SER A 3 18.97 53.97 4.85
N LYS A 4 18.65 53.57 6.09
CA LYS A 4 19.37 52.54 6.85
C LYS A 4 18.41 51.60 7.61
N PHE A 5 17.50 50.94 6.88
CA PHE A 5 16.99 49.64 7.31
C PHE A 5 17.61 48.58 6.41
N SER A 6 18.75 48.05 6.87
CA SER A 6 19.53 47.02 6.17
C SER A 6 18.93 45.65 6.44
N ARG A 7 18.73 44.85 5.38
CA ARG A 7 18.22 43.47 5.32
C ARG A 7 19.09 42.42 6.04
N ARG A 8 19.83 42.81 7.09
CA ARG A 8 20.83 41.96 7.76
C ARG A 8 20.56 41.74 9.27
N SER A 9 19.45 42.25 9.80
CA SER A 9 19.02 42.05 11.21
C SER A 9 17.78 41.15 11.39
N LEU A 10 17.26 40.54 10.32
CA LEU A 10 16.09 39.63 10.36
C LEU A 10 16.47 38.12 10.27
N MET A 11 17.77 37.79 10.23
CA MET A 11 18.27 36.42 9.97
C MET A 11 19.15 35.88 11.11
N GLN A 12 18.70 35.98 12.36
CA GLN A 12 19.41 35.40 13.52
C GLN A 12 18.51 34.77 14.60
N GLY A 13 17.28 34.33 14.30
CA GLY A 13 16.41 33.81 15.37
C GLY A 13 15.21 32.96 14.95
N ALA A 14 15.39 31.97 14.09
CA ALA A 14 14.37 30.92 13.91
C ALA A 14 15.03 29.60 13.47
N GLY A 15 15.64 28.93 14.44
CA GLY A 15 16.15 27.57 14.32
C GLY A 15 15.84 26.80 15.60
N ALA A 16 15.05 25.73 15.44
CA ALA A 16 14.81 24.62 16.35
C ALA A 16 13.84 24.79 17.55
N LEU A 17 12.87 23.85 17.56
CA LEU A 17 12.17 23.21 18.70
C LEU A 17 11.04 23.97 19.42
N ALA A 18 9.80 23.45 19.27
CA ALA A 18 9.04 22.87 20.39
C ALA A 18 7.72 22.23 19.93
N GLY A 19 7.72 20.90 19.81
CA GLY A 19 6.56 20.10 20.17
C GLY A 19 6.53 19.93 21.70
N VAL A 20 5.32 19.84 22.26
CA VAL A 20 5.01 19.51 23.67
C VAL A 20 5.41 20.58 24.70
N ALA A 21 4.60 21.64 24.82
CA ALA A 21 4.50 22.47 26.04
C ALA A 21 3.17 23.24 26.12
N ALA A 22 2.02 22.56 26.04
CA ALA A 22 0.71 23.18 26.24
C ALA A 22 -0.23 22.37 27.14
N ALA A 23 0.30 21.70 28.17
CA ALA A 23 -0.53 21.04 29.18
C ALA A 23 0.01 21.12 30.63
N SER A 24 1.00 22.00 30.93
CA SER A 24 1.61 22.02 32.27
C SER A 24 1.71 23.40 32.94
N LYS A 25 1.14 24.47 32.40
CA LYS A 25 1.18 25.77 33.10
C LYS A 25 -0.12 26.53 32.97
N LEU A 26 -1.18 26.02 33.62
CA LEU A 26 -2.24 26.88 34.13
C LEU A 26 -3.04 26.26 35.29
N THR A 27 -2.39 25.69 36.30
CA THR A 27 -2.95 25.58 37.66
C THR A 27 -1.80 25.53 38.66
N GLY A 28 -1.61 26.61 39.41
CA GLY A 28 -0.69 26.63 40.53
C GLY A 28 -1.29 25.91 41.74
N ALA A 29 -0.55 24.93 42.28
CA ALA A 29 -0.49 24.59 43.70
C ALA A 29 0.54 23.46 43.88
N SER A 30 1.33 23.60 44.93
CA SER A 30 2.52 22.81 45.29
C SER A 30 2.37 21.29 45.20
N GLY A 31 3.37 20.63 44.61
CA GLY A 31 3.54 19.18 44.67
C GLY A 31 4.60 18.70 43.68
N LEU A 32 5.80 18.41 44.18
CA LEU A 32 6.86 17.75 43.43
C LEU A 32 6.35 16.38 42.92
N ILE A 33 6.02 16.30 41.64
CA ILE A 33 5.98 15.03 40.89
C ILE A 33 6.89 15.22 39.69
N THR A 34 8.16 14.83 39.85
CA THR A 34 9.04 14.55 38.74
C THR A 34 8.53 13.29 38.05
N SER A 35 7.50 13.43 37.21
CA SER A 35 7.17 12.38 36.26
C SER A 35 8.31 12.33 35.25
N THR A 36 9.11 11.26 35.31
CA THR A 36 9.99 10.88 34.22
C THR A 36 9.13 10.75 32.97
N ALA A 37 9.16 11.78 32.12
CA ALA A 37 8.54 11.72 30.81
C ALA A 37 9.30 10.67 30.00
N HIS A 38 8.80 9.44 30.00
CA HIS A 38 9.17 8.46 29.00
C HIS A 38 8.86 9.12 27.66
N ALA A 39 9.90 9.33 26.83
CA ALA A 39 9.73 9.76 25.46
C ALA A 39 8.77 8.77 24.81
N GLN A 40 7.52 9.19 24.63
CA GLN A 40 6.50 8.41 23.97
C GLN A 40 7.03 8.24 22.54
N VAL A 41 7.44 7.01 22.18
CA VAL A 41 7.86 6.70 20.81
C VAL A 41 6.72 7.17 19.93
N ALA A 42 6.99 8.12 19.03
CA ALA A 42 5.98 8.64 18.13
C ALA A 42 5.33 7.44 17.43
N ALA A 43 4.00 7.36 17.45
CA ALA A 43 3.29 6.25 16.83
C ALA A 43 3.68 6.16 15.34
N GLU A 44 4.09 4.96 14.91
CA GLU A 44 4.43 4.69 13.51
C GLU A 44 3.23 5.01 12.62
N LYS A 45 3.46 5.75 11.53
CA LYS A 45 2.38 6.09 10.59
C LYS A 45 2.09 4.88 9.69
N PRO A 46 0.84 4.45 9.56
CA PRO A 46 0.54 3.22 8.84
C PRO A 46 0.66 3.42 7.32
N ALA A 47 1.04 2.37 6.59
CA ALA A 47 1.12 2.35 5.14
C ALA A 47 0.80 0.96 4.57
N LEU A 48 0.00 0.89 3.51
CA LEU A 48 -0.35 -0.36 2.85
C LEU A 48 0.01 -0.30 1.37
N LEU A 49 0.77 -1.31 0.93
CA LEU A 49 0.88 -1.66 -0.48
C LEU A 49 -0.10 -2.80 -0.81
N VAL A 50 -1.05 -2.53 -1.69
CA VAL A 50 -1.96 -3.53 -2.28
C VAL A 50 -1.43 -3.97 -3.63
N VAL A 51 -1.12 -5.25 -3.78
CA VAL A 51 -0.73 -5.88 -5.05
C VAL A 51 -1.90 -6.70 -5.56
N TYR A 52 -2.59 -6.17 -6.57
CA TYR A 52 -3.72 -6.83 -7.20
C TYR A 52 -3.31 -7.57 -8.48
N LEU A 53 -3.57 -8.88 -8.50
CA LEU A 53 -3.29 -9.75 -9.64
C LEU A 53 -4.61 -10.02 -10.39
N ASN A 54 -4.88 -9.19 -11.40
CA ASN A 54 -6.13 -9.21 -12.16
C ASN A 54 -6.20 -10.45 -13.06
N GLY A 55 -7.22 -11.28 -12.80
CA GLY A 55 -7.45 -12.58 -13.45
C GLY A 55 -7.38 -13.78 -12.50
N GLY A 56 -6.95 -13.56 -11.25
CA GLY A 56 -6.99 -14.59 -10.20
C GLY A 56 -5.63 -14.97 -9.67
N TYR A 57 -5.58 -15.28 -8.39
CA TYR A 57 -4.37 -15.59 -7.64
C TYR A 57 -4.28 -17.08 -7.40
N ASN A 58 -3.16 -17.72 -7.73
CA ASN A 58 -3.08 -19.17 -7.57
C ASN A 58 -2.90 -19.56 -6.09
N ALA A 59 -3.77 -20.44 -5.58
CA ALA A 59 -3.73 -20.87 -4.19
C ALA A 59 -2.48 -21.70 -3.83
N LEU A 60 -1.72 -22.17 -4.83
CA LEU A 60 -0.45 -22.85 -4.59
C LEU A 60 0.54 -21.96 -3.82
N PHE A 61 0.53 -20.64 -4.02
CA PHE A 61 1.54 -19.78 -3.42
C PHE A 61 1.49 -19.77 -1.88
N PRO A 62 0.32 -19.61 -1.23
CA PRO A 62 0.21 -19.64 0.22
C PRO A 62 -0.28 -20.97 0.82
N SER A 63 -0.52 -22.00 0.00
CA SER A 63 -1.10 -23.28 0.43
C SER A 63 -0.51 -24.46 -0.34
N ALA A 64 0.79 -24.41 -0.67
CA ALA A 64 1.45 -25.36 -1.56
C ALA A 64 1.28 -26.81 -1.10
N ASP A 65 1.34 -27.04 0.21
CA ASP A 65 1.20 -28.37 0.82
C ASP A 65 -0.18 -28.99 0.62
N SER A 66 -1.20 -28.18 0.33
CA SER A 66 -2.56 -28.67 0.07
C SER A 66 -2.67 -29.40 -1.27
N PHE A 67 -1.66 -29.25 -2.12
CA PHE A 67 -1.56 -29.91 -3.41
C PHE A 67 -0.47 -30.99 -3.45
N LEU A 68 0.28 -31.16 -2.36
CA LEU A 68 1.37 -32.11 -2.27
C LEU A 68 0.86 -33.55 -2.38
N GLY A 69 1.28 -34.26 -3.43
CA GLY A 69 0.98 -35.69 -3.60
C GLY A 69 -0.49 -36.01 -3.93
N VAL A 70 -1.28 -35.00 -4.30
CA VAL A 70 -2.67 -35.20 -4.74
C VAL A 70 -2.68 -35.90 -6.11
N SER A 71 -3.54 -36.91 -6.27
CA SER A 71 -3.71 -37.64 -7.54
C SER A 71 -4.05 -36.65 -8.67
N GLY A 72 -3.14 -36.50 -9.63
CA GLY A 72 -3.26 -35.52 -10.73
C GLY A 72 -2.13 -34.49 -10.80
N ASN A 73 -1.21 -34.47 -9.83
CA ASN A 73 -0.09 -33.50 -9.77
C ASN A 73 -0.59 -32.05 -9.89
N ASN A 74 -1.63 -31.77 -9.11
CA ASN A 74 -2.28 -30.47 -9.02
C ASN A 74 -1.26 -29.35 -8.78
N PHE A 75 -1.22 -28.39 -9.70
CA PHE A 75 -0.24 -27.30 -9.75
C PHE A 75 1.24 -27.76 -9.69
N GLY A 76 1.51 -28.99 -10.11
CA GLY A 76 2.85 -29.58 -10.20
C GLY A 76 3.53 -29.77 -8.85
N VAL A 77 2.81 -29.72 -7.71
CA VAL A 77 3.43 -29.89 -6.38
C VAL A 77 3.61 -31.37 -6.07
N THR A 78 4.73 -31.94 -6.51
CA THR A 78 4.96 -33.40 -6.46
C THR A 78 5.89 -33.86 -5.34
N GLY A 79 6.58 -32.94 -4.66
CA GLY A 79 7.58 -33.30 -3.65
C GLY A 79 7.71 -32.26 -2.55
N ALA A 80 8.17 -32.72 -1.38
CA ALA A 80 8.34 -31.87 -0.19
C ALA A 80 9.32 -30.71 -0.41
N ASN A 81 10.29 -30.86 -1.32
CA ASN A 81 11.23 -29.80 -1.71
C ASN A 81 10.58 -28.62 -2.45
N MET A 82 9.33 -28.77 -2.91
CA MET A 82 8.55 -27.71 -3.55
C MET A 82 7.72 -26.90 -2.56
N VAL A 83 7.76 -27.29 -1.28
CA VAL A 83 7.01 -26.67 -0.20
C VAL A 83 8.01 -26.13 0.83
N LYS A 84 7.77 -24.93 1.34
CA LYS A 84 8.53 -24.36 2.45
C LYS A 84 7.60 -24.10 3.63
N ASP A 85 7.85 -24.81 4.72
CA ASP A 85 7.16 -24.58 5.98
C ASP A 85 7.70 -23.32 6.66
N LEU A 86 6.82 -22.37 6.94
CA LEU A 86 7.14 -21.16 7.69
C LEU A 86 6.65 -21.25 9.14
N GLY A 87 5.87 -22.27 9.49
CA GLY A 87 5.28 -22.50 10.80
C GLY A 87 3.79 -22.11 10.88
N ASN A 88 3.14 -22.52 11.99
CA ASN A 88 1.73 -22.24 12.27
C ASN A 88 0.78 -22.60 11.11
N GLY A 89 1.08 -23.71 10.42
CA GLY A 89 0.29 -24.23 9.31
C GLY A 89 0.48 -23.51 7.97
N LEU A 90 1.34 -22.48 7.90
CA LEU A 90 1.65 -21.79 6.65
C LEU A 90 2.77 -22.50 5.90
N MET A 91 2.40 -23.13 4.79
CA MET A 91 3.32 -23.78 3.87
C MET A 91 3.21 -23.15 2.48
N VAL A 92 4.29 -22.53 2.03
CA VAL A 92 4.33 -21.74 0.79
C VAL A 92 5.04 -22.48 -0.33
N ASP A 93 4.81 -22.07 -1.57
CA ASP A 93 5.56 -22.60 -2.72
C ASP A 93 7.03 -22.18 -2.63
N ALA A 94 7.92 -23.17 -2.56
CA ALA A 94 9.34 -22.95 -2.29
C ALA A 94 10.05 -22.17 -3.40
N GLN A 95 9.57 -22.32 -4.64
CA GLN A 95 10.16 -21.71 -5.85
C GLN A 95 9.74 -20.26 -6.06
N THR A 96 8.72 -19.78 -5.36
CA THR A 96 8.22 -18.41 -5.44
C THR A 96 8.34 -17.72 -4.09
N TYR A 97 7.33 -17.82 -3.23
CA TYR A 97 7.33 -17.16 -1.92
C TYR A 97 8.38 -17.67 -0.97
N GLY A 98 8.79 -18.93 -1.10
CA GLY A 98 9.91 -19.47 -0.33
C GLY A 98 11.25 -18.75 -0.58
N THR A 99 11.33 -17.95 -1.65
CA THR A 99 12.50 -17.15 -2.06
C THR A 99 12.43 -15.68 -1.63
N LEU A 100 11.35 -15.27 -0.94
CA LEU A 100 11.23 -13.91 -0.40
C LEU A 100 12.29 -13.64 0.68
N PRO A 101 12.60 -12.36 0.98
CA PRO A 101 13.61 -12.02 1.98
C PRO A 101 13.23 -12.57 3.37
N THR A 102 14.22 -12.82 4.22
CA THR A 102 14.02 -13.38 5.57
C THR A 102 12.96 -12.63 6.38
N TYR A 103 12.94 -11.29 6.28
CA TYR A 103 11.91 -10.47 6.92
C TYR A 103 10.50 -10.95 6.56
N ALA A 104 10.21 -11.13 5.26
CA ALA A 104 8.92 -11.57 4.80
C ALA A 104 8.60 -12.99 5.30
N LEU A 105 9.56 -13.91 5.24
CA LEU A 105 9.36 -15.29 5.71
C LEU A 105 9.03 -15.37 7.20
N GLN A 106 9.44 -14.39 7.99
CA GLN A 106 9.18 -14.29 9.44
C GLN A 106 7.95 -13.44 9.79
N HIS A 107 7.32 -12.79 8.81
CA HIS A 107 6.24 -11.83 9.02
C HIS A 107 5.16 -11.98 7.93
N MET A 108 4.87 -13.22 7.52
CA MET A 108 3.91 -13.53 6.45
C MET A 108 2.76 -14.38 6.97
N ALA A 109 1.54 -14.00 6.61
CA ALA A 109 0.36 -14.81 6.82
C ALA A 109 -0.45 -15.00 5.54
N SER A 110 -1.25 -16.07 5.51
CA SER A 110 -2.29 -16.24 4.49
C SER A 110 -3.69 -16.13 5.09
N VAL A 111 -4.53 -15.32 4.44
CA VAL A 111 -5.86 -14.91 4.89
C VAL A 111 -6.90 -15.39 3.91
N GLY A 112 -7.89 -16.14 4.39
CA GLY A 112 -8.95 -16.70 3.55
C GLY A 112 -10.09 -15.72 3.43
N VAL A 113 -10.59 -15.52 2.21
CA VAL A 113 -11.72 -14.63 1.95
C VAL A 113 -12.78 -15.39 1.15
N ARG A 114 -13.96 -15.50 1.74
CA ARG A 114 -15.13 -16.14 1.14
C ARG A 114 -16.06 -15.09 0.54
N HIS A 115 -15.86 -14.74 -0.73
CA HIS A 115 -16.76 -13.84 -1.45
C HIS A 115 -17.86 -14.57 -2.23
N GLY A 116 -17.71 -15.87 -2.51
CA GLY A 116 -18.76 -16.69 -3.13
C GLY A 116 -18.93 -16.49 -4.64
N LEU A 117 -17.96 -15.88 -5.31
CA LEU A 117 -18.08 -15.42 -6.71
C LEU A 117 -17.05 -16.11 -7.58
N THR A 118 -17.46 -16.60 -8.75
CA THR A 118 -16.57 -17.25 -9.74
C THR A 118 -16.43 -16.43 -11.02
N ALA A 119 -17.20 -15.36 -11.20
CA ALA A 119 -17.13 -14.49 -12.37
C ALA A 119 -16.19 -13.31 -12.12
N HIS A 120 -15.26 -13.05 -13.06
CA HIS A 120 -14.26 -11.97 -12.95
C HIS A 120 -14.86 -10.63 -12.56
N GLY A 121 -15.78 -10.07 -13.35
CA GLY A 121 -16.30 -8.72 -13.10
C GLY A 121 -16.95 -8.55 -11.73
N ALA A 122 -17.67 -9.58 -11.25
CA ALA A 122 -18.29 -9.57 -9.93
C ALA A 122 -17.25 -9.71 -8.81
N ALA A 123 -16.31 -10.65 -8.95
CA ALA A 123 -15.27 -10.90 -7.96
C ALA A 123 -14.31 -9.70 -7.83
N GLN A 124 -13.91 -9.11 -8.95
CA GLN A 124 -13.14 -7.88 -9.05
C GLN A 124 -13.80 -6.76 -8.25
N ALA A 125 -15.08 -6.47 -8.50
CA ALA A 125 -15.80 -5.44 -7.77
C ALA A 125 -15.90 -5.75 -6.26
N ALA A 126 -16.21 -7.01 -5.90
CA ALA A 126 -16.37 -7.42 -4.51
C ALA A 126 -15.10 -7.22 -3.67
N ASN A 127 -13.92 -7.49 -4.23
CA ASN A 127 -12.64 -7.36 -3.51
C ASN A 127 -12.27 -5.92 -3.13
N PHE A 128 -12.91 -4.94 -3.77
CA PHE A 128 -12.68 -3.51 -3.54
C PHE A 128 -13.92 -2.79 -3.00
N THR A 129 -14.98 -3.53 -2.66
CA THR A 129 -16.25 -2.97 -2.21
C THR A 129 -16.68 -3.54 -0.87
N VAL A 130 -16.90 -2.67 0.11
CA VAL A 130 -17.54 -3.01 1.38
C VAL A 130 -18.69 -2.04 1.60
N MET A 131 -19.89 -2.53 1.86
CA MET A 131 -21.09 -1.70 2.06
C MET A 131 -21.31 -0.67 0.93
N ASN A 132 -21.10 -1.09 -0.33
CA ASN A 132 -21.17 -0.24 -1.52
C ASN A 132 -20.16 0.94 -1.57
N ARG A 133 -19.11 0.88 -0.74
CA ARG A 133 -18.06 1.88 -0.60
C ARG A 133 -16.71 1.30 -0.97
N SER A 134 -15.76 2.17 -1.33
CA SER A 134 -14.40 1.76 -1.67
C SER A 134 -13.65 1.30 -0.42
N SER A 135 -13.28 0.03 -0.35
CA SER A 135 -12.52 -0.51 0.79
C SER A 135 -11.16 0.17 0.96
N LEU A 136 -10.49 0.53 -0.15
CA LEU A 136 -9.22 1.25 -0.12
C LEU A 136 -9.37 2.66 0.48
N LEU A 137 -10.40 3.40 0.07
CA LEU A 137 -10.61 4.77 0.55
C LEU A 137 -11.14 4.80 1.98
N MET A 138 -11.99 3.83 2.36
CA MET A 138 -12.39 3.62 3.75
C MET A 138 -11.18 3.38 4.65
N LEU A 139 -10.25 2.51 4.24
CA LEU A 139 -9.04 2.22 4.99
C LEU A 139 -8.11 3.44 5.05
N ALA A 140 -7.84 4.08 3.91
CA ALA A 140 -6.97 5.25 3.83
C ALA A 140 -7.50 6.42 4.69
N SER A 141 -8.82 6.64 4.68
CA SER A 141 -9.48 7.65 5.52
C SER A 141 -9.32 7.34 7.01
N ALA A 142 -9.58 6.09 7.41
CA ALA A 142 -9.44 5.66 8.81
C ALA A 142 -8.00 5.71 9.34
N MET A 143 -7.01 5.45 8.48
CA MET A 143 -5.58 5.60 8.79
C MET A 143 -5.20 7.05 9.13
N GLY A 144 -6.00 8.04 8.71
CA GLY A 144 -5.81 9.45 9.06
C GLY A 144 -4.58 10.07 8.40
N GLY A 145 -3.81 10.84 9.17
CA GLY A 145 -2.60 11.52 8.68
C GLY A 145 -2.87 12.80 7.88
N ASP A 146 -1.78 13.49 7.55
CA ASP A 146 -1.77 14.81 6.92
C ASP A 146 -1.22 14.76 5.49
N ALA A 147 -0.99 13.57 4.92
CA ALA A 147 -0.45 13.43 3.57
C ALA A 147 -1.37 14.10 2.54
N ALA A 148 -0.76 14.80 1.58
CA ALA A 148 -1.48 15.45 0.51
C ALA A 148 -2.21 14.43 -0.38
N ILE A 149 -1.55 13.31 -0.69
CA ILE A 149 -2.13 12.18 -1.41
C ILE A 149 -2.14 10.97 -0.48
N LYS A 150 -3.32 10.57 0.00
CA LYS A 150 -3.49 9.46 0.95
C LYS A 150 -3.77 8.11 0.29
N ALA A 151 -4.45 8.09 -0.85
CA ALA A 151 -4.78 6.88 -1.58
C ALA A 151 -4.33 6.98 -3.03
N VAL A 152 -3.56 5.99 -3.48
CA VAL A 152 -2.91 5.99 -4.80
C VAL A 152 -3.29 4.76 -5.61
N GLN A 153 -3.61 4.96 -6.88
CA GLN A 153 -3.51 3.95 -7.92
C GLN A 153 -2.21 4.19 -8.70
N SER A 154 -1.30 3.24 -8.65
CA SER A 154 -0.02 3.32 -9.36
C SER A 154 -0.14 2.79 -10.78
N GLY A 155 0.08 3.65 -11.76
CA GLY A 155 -0.03 3.35 -13.19
C GLY A 155 -1.46 3.35 -13.75
N ASN A 156 -1.55 2.98 -15.03
CA ASN A 156 -2.78 3.09 -15.83
C ASN A 156 -3.72 1.88 -15.76
N GLN A 157 -3.33 0.80 -15.08
CA GLN A 157 -4.26 -0.32 -14.90
C GLN A 157 -5.28 0.04 -13.82
N GLY A 158 -6.51 0.33 -14.26
CA GLY A 158 -7.61 0.72 -13.40
C GLY A 158 -7.90 -0.34 -12.34
N LEU A 159 -7.98 0.08 -11.08
CA LEU A 159 -8.46 -0.78 -9.99
C LEU A 159 -9.99 -0.92 -10.06
N PRO A 160 -10.54 -2.10 -9.75
CA PRO A 160 -11.98 -2.29 -9.67
C PRO A 160 -12.59 -1.55 -8.46
N GLY A 161 -13.92 -1.52 -8.43
CA GLY A 161 -14.70 -1.00 -7.30
C GLY A 161 -14.96 0.51 -7.33
N PRO A 162 -15.78 1.01 -6.37
CA PRO A 162 -16.15 2.41 -6.27
C PRO A 162 -14.93 3.34 -6.12
N LYS A 163 -15.03 4.52 -6.74
CA LYS A 163 -14.01 5.60 -6.66
C LYS A 163 -14.54 6.87 -6.00
N THR A 164 -15.73 6.80 -5.42
CA THR A 164 -16.33 7.88 -4.65
C THR A 164 -15.44 8.21 -3.45
N PRO A 165 -15.05 9.49 -3.24
CA PRO A 165 -14.21 9.88 -2.11
C PRO A 165 -14.82 9.55 -0.75
N GLU A 166 -13.96 9.24 0.23
CA GLU A 166 -14.33 8.82 1.58
C GLU A 166 -13.60 9.67 2.63
N GLY A 167 -14.33 10.36 3.50
CA GLY A 167 -13.76 11.15 4.59
C GLY A 167 -12.66 12.13 4.14
N GLY A 168 -12.86 12.80 3.00
CA GLY A 168 -11.91 13.73 2.39
C GLY A 168 -10.70 13.06 1.70
N VAL A 169 -10.80 11.76 1.38
CA VAL A 169 -9.77 11.00 0.66
C VAL A 169 -10.31 10.52 -0.68
N SER A 170 -9.66 10.92 -1.77
CA SER A 170 -9.86 10.42 -3.13
C SER A 170 -8.72 9.51 -3.57
N LEU A 171 -9.03 8.63 -4.52
CA LEU A 171 -8.03 7.81 -5.20
C LEU A 171 -7.35 8.64 -6.29
N GLN A 172 -6.04 8.86 -6.16
CA GLN A 172 -5.24 9.60 -7.13
C GLN A 172 -4.46 8.62 -8.02
N THR A 173 -4.60 8.75 -9.34
CA THR A 173 -3.84 7.93 -10.29
C THR A 173 -2.50 8.58 -10.59
N ILE A 174 -1.41 7.83 -10.38
CA ILE A 174 -0.04 8.30 -10.61
C ILE A 174 0.57 7.53 -11.78
N THR A 175 0.77 8.23 -12.88
CA THR A 175 1.31 7.65 -14.14
C THR A 175 2.74 8.09 -14.43
N ASP A 176 3.22 9.08 -13.69
CA ASP A 176 4.58 9.63 -13.77
C ASP A 176 4.97 10.13 -12.37
N MET A 177 6.19 9.81 -11.93
CA MET A 177 6.73 10.16 -10.62
C MET A 177 7.35 11.56 -10.53
N LYS A 178 7.53 12.30 -11.65
CA LYS A 178 8.26 13.58 -11.70
C LYS A 178 7.80 14.59 -10.67
N SER A 179 6.48 14.79 -10.57
CA SER A 179 5.90 15.78 -9.66
C SER A 179 6.20 15.44 -8.20
N THR A 180 6.07 14.17 -7.82
CA THR A 180 6.38 13.71 -6.46
C THR A 180 7.88 13.75 -6.19
N ILE A 181 8.74 13.40 -7.16
CA ILE A 181 10.20 13.50 -7.02
C ILE A 181 10.61 14.96 -6.77
N ALA A 182 10.08 15.90 -7.56
CA ALA A 182 10.30 17.33 -7.36
C ALA A 182 9.77 17.79 -5.98
N ALA A 183 8.60 17.29 -5.57
CA ALA A 183 8.01 17.59 -4.27
C ALA A 183 8.84 17.05 -3.08
N LEU A 184 9.62 15.99 -3.26
CA LEU A 184 10.54 15.47 -2.26
C LEU A 184 11.98 15.95 -2.47
N GLY A 185 12.20 17.02 -3.25
CA GLY A 185 13.54 17.58 -3.45
C GLY A 185 14.54 16.62 -4.11
N GLY A 186 14.05 15.55 -4.75
CA GLY A 186 14.88 14.57 -5.45
C GLY A 186 15.29 15.01 -6.86
N ALA A 187 14.98 16.25 -7.24
CA ALA A 187 15.32 16.84 -8.53
C ALA A 187 16.14 18.13 -8.33
N SER A 188 17.22 18.26 -9.11
CA SER A 188 18.04 19.48 -9.23
C SER A 188 17.75 20.16 -10.57
N ASP A 189 16.46 20.35 -10.89
CA ASP A 189 16.03 20.91 -12.17
C ASP A 189 15.65 22.40 -11.99
N PRO A 190 16.39 23.34 -12.61
CA PRO A 190 16.11 24.78 -12.50
C PRO A 190 14.82 25.22 -13.20
N THR A 191 14.16 24.32 -13.94
CA THR A 191 12.83 24.56 -14.56
C THR A 191 11.67 24.20 -13.64
N ILE A 192 11.94 23.58 -12.48
CA ILE A 192 10.92 23.33 -11.47
C ILE A 192 10.46 24.69 -10.91
N PRO A 193 9.17 25.03 -11.01
CA PRO A 193 8.65 26.27 -10.46
C PRO A 193 8.92 26.37 -8.96
N ASP A 194 9.24 27.57 -8.50
CA ASP A 194 9.38 27.84 -7.06
C ASP A 194 8.12 27.34 -6.33
N ARG A 195 8.30 26.51 -5.29
CA ARG A 195 7.18 25.83 -4.62
C ARG A 195 6.20 26.81 -3.98
N THR A 196 6.70 27.94 -3.49
CA THR A 196 5.89 29.00 -2.88
C THR A 196 5.04 29.65 -3.96
N ILE A 197 5.65 29.98 -5.10
CA ILE A 197 4.97 30.58 -6.26
C ILE A 197 3.96 29.60 -6.85
N ALA A 198 4.32 28.33 -6.98
CA ALA A 198 3.44 27.28 -7.51
C ALA A 198 2.27 26.99 -6.57
N ALA A 199 2.48 26.97 -5.26
CA ALA A 199 1.40 26.82 -4.28
C ALA A 199 0.42 27.99 -4.36
N ALA A 200 0.93 29.22 -4.42
CA ALA A 200 0.10 30.42 -4.61
C ALA A 200 -0.67 30.39 -5.94
N GLY A 201 -0.05 29.88 -7.01
CA GLY A 201 -0.71 29.69 -8.31
C GLY A 201 -1.85 28.67 -8.27
N LEU A 202 -1.65 27.55 -7.57
CA LEU A 202 -2.70 26.55 -7.37
C LEU A 202 -3.82 27.04 -6.45
N GLU A 203 -3.51 27.83 -5.41
CA GLU A 203 -4.51 28.49 -4.57
C GLU A 203 -5.36 29.47 -5.38
N ALA A 204 -4.73 30.25 -6.26
CA ALA A 204 -5.45 31.14 -7.18
C ALA A 204 -6.33 30.34 -8.15
N ALA A 205 -5.82 29.23 -8.72
CA ALA A 205 -6.58 28.36 -9.61
C ALA A 205 -7.77 27.68 -8.92
N GLN A 206 -7.60 27.25 -7.67
CA GLN A 206 -8.67 26.72 -6.83
C GLN A 206 -9.72 27.80 -6.56
N THR A 207 -9.30 29.00 -6.19
CA THR A 207 -10.19 30.16 -5.94
C THR A 207 -10.99 30.53 -7.19
N MET A 208 -10.37 30.54 -8.37
CA MET A 208 -11.09 30.77 -9.64
C MET A 208 -12.09 29.64 -9.97
N SER A 209 -11.79 28.42 -9.53
CA SER A 209 -12.63 27.24 -9.76
C SER A 209 -13.74 27.08 -8.71
N ASP A 210 -13.70 27.81 -7.60
CA ASP A 210 -14.64 27.70 -6.48
C ASP A 210 -16.11 27.83 -6.88
N ALA A 211 -16.41 28.70 -7.85
CA ALA A 211 -17.77 28.88 -8.36
C ALA A 211 -18.36 27.61 -8.99
N ARG A 212 -17.51 26.66 -9.40
CA ARG A 212 -17.90 25.33 -9.89
C ARG A 212 -17.72 24.24 -8.84
N LEU A 213 -16.65 24.32 -8.03
CA LEU A 213 -16.33 23.31 -7.02
C LEU A 213 -17.32 23.33 -5.83
N LYS A 214 -17.76 24.51 -5.38
CA LYS A 214 -18.68 24.65 -4.23
C LYS A 214 -20.10 24.12 -4.50
N PRO A 215 -20.74 24.41 -5.65
CA PRO A 215 -22.07 23.89 -5.94
C PRO A 215 -22.10 22.41 -6.33
N SER A 216 -20.94 21.83 -6.71
CA SER A 216 -20.83 20.43 -7.15
C SER A 216 -19.87 19.62 -6.26
N PRO A 217 -20.11 19.55 -4.93
CA PRO A 217 -19.15 19.02 -3.97
C PRO A 217 -18.87 17.52 -4.14
N LEU A 218 -19.80 16.76 -4.72
CA LEU A 218 -19.65 15.32 -4.98
C LEU A 218 -19.08 15.04 -6.38
N MET A 219 -19.55 15.77 -7.41
CA MET A 219 -19.16 15.52 -8.81
C MET A 219 -17.74 16.02 -9.12
N LEU A 220 -17.26 17.04 -8.42
CA LEU A 220 -15.91 17.60 -8.59
C LEU A 220 -15.02 17.36 -7.37
N ALA A 221 -15.38 16.40 -6.51
CA ALA A 221 -14.63 16.07 -5.30
C ALA A 221 -13.16 15.74 -5.62
N SER A 222 -12.90 14.90 -6.63
CA SER A 222 -11.54 14.56 -7.05
C SER A 222 -10.72 15.76 -7.53
N ALA A 223 -11.36 16.73 -8.20
CA ALA A 223 -10.69 17.96 -8.64
C ALA A 223 -10.40 18.89 -7.47
N LYS A 224 -11.38 19.09 -6.58
CA LYS A 224 -11.23 19.88 -5.35
C LYS A 224 -10.12 19.33 -4.46
N GLU A 225 -10.13 18.03 -4.23
CA GLU A 225 -9.13 17.33 -3.42
C GLU A 225 -7.78 17.28 -4.12
N GLY A 226 -7.75 17.16 -5.46
CA GLY A 226 -6.52 17.28 -6.26
C GLY A 226 -5.85 18.65 -6.11
N TYR A 227 -6.61 19.75 -6.14
CA TYR A 227 -6.08 21.09 -5.86
C TYR A 227 -5.51 21.19 -4.45
N ALA A 228 -6.27 20.75 -3.43
CA ALA A 228 -5.81 20.77 -2.05
C ALA A 228 -4.54 19.94 -1.86
N ALA A 229 -4.50 18.73 -2.42
CA ALA A 229 -3.33 17.86 -2.40
C ALA A 229 -2.11 18.52 -3.07
N GLY A 230 -2.29 19.17 -4.23
CA GLY A 230 -1.23 19.90 -4.91
C GLY A 230 -0.64 21.03 -4.06
N ILE A 231 -1.50 21.84 -3.44
CA ILE A 231 -1.09 22.95 -2.56
C ILE A 231 -0.36 22.42 -1.32
N ASP A 232 -0.94 21.44 -0.64
CA ASP A 232 -0.35 20.86 0.58
C ASP A 232 1.00 20.20 0.30
N THR A 233 1.13 19.51 -0.84
CA THR A 233 2.40 18.91 -1.28
C THR A 233 3.49 19.96 -1.40
N LEU A 234 3.19 21.11 -2.01
CA LEU A 234 4.16 22.18 -2.21
C LEU A 234 4.55 22.88 -0.91
N LYS A 235 3.61 23.02 0.03
CA LYS A 235 3.81 23.65 1.34
C LYS A 235 4.56 22.78 2.35
N LYS A 236 4.54 21.45 2.19
CA LYS A 236 5.25 20.56 3.10
C LYS A 236 6.77 20.73 3.01
N PRO A 237 7.50 20.64 4.15
CA PRO A 237 8.96 20.65 4.16
C PRO A 237 9.53 19.59 3.22
N VAL A 238 10.60 19.94 2.51
CA VAL A 238 11.31 19.01 1.63
C VAL A 238 11.94 17.90 2.48
N GLN A 239 11.52 16.66 2.26
CA GLN A 239 12.24 15.50 2.78
C GLN A 239 13.45 15.23 1.87
N MET A 240 14.62 14.89 2.41
CA MET A 240 15.74 14.48 1.57
C MET A 240 15.45 13.10 0.98
N PHE A 241 15.13 13.04 -0.31
CA PHE A 241 14.88 11.80 -1.04
C PHE A 241 15.86 11.66 -2.22
N ASN A 242 16.57 10.54 -2.29
CA ASN A 242 17.48 10.24 -3.40
C ASN A 242 16.78 9.34 -4.44
N TYR A 243 16.18 9.98 -5.45
CA TYR A 243 15.52 9.27 -6.54
C TYR A 243 16.46 8.34 -7.30
N ASN A 244 17.70 8.78 -7.57
CA ASN A 244 18.66 7.97 -8.32
C ASN A 244 18.98 6.66 -7.60
N ALA A 245 19.16 6.69 -6.27
CA ALA A 245 19.39 5.49 -5.49
C ALA A 245 18.18 4.54 -5.48
N MET A 246 16.96 5.08 -5.40
CA MET A 246 15.74 4.27 -5.51
C MET A 246 15.62 3.66 -6.90
N ALA A 247 15.71 4.48 -7.95
CA ALA A 247 15.57 4.05 -9.34
C ALA A 247 16.62 3.00 -9.73
N GLN A 248 17.85 3.16 -9.24
CA GLN A 248 18.91 2.15 -9.38
C GLN A 248 18.53 0.83 -8.71
N ALA A 249 17.99 0.87 -7.49
CA ALA A 249 17.60 -0.35 -6.76
C ALA A 249 16.50 -1.15 -7.47
N TYR A 250 15.59 -0.46 -8.17
CA TYR A 250 14.55 -1.08 -9.00
C TYR A 250 15.00 -1.36 -10.44
N ALA A 251 16.24 -1.04 -10.80
CA ALA A 251 16.77 -1.14 -12.17
C ALA A 251 15.85 -0.44 -13.20
N LEU A 252 15.36 0.75 -12.87
CA LEU A 252 14.56 1.54 -13.81
C LEU A 252 15.44 1.95 -15.01
N PRO A 253 14.87 1.97 -16.23
CA PRO A 253 15.65 2.31 -17.42
C PRO A 253 16.14 3.75 -17.35
N GLN A 254 17.30 4.00 -17.95
CA GLN A 254 17.89 5.33 -18.07
C GLN A 254 17.84 5.82 -19.51
N ASN A 255 17.71 7.13 -19.69
CA ASN A 255 17.95 7.82 -20.94
C ASN A 255 18.92 8.97 -20.66
N ASN A 256 20.09 8.97 -21.32
CA ASN A 256 21.15 9.96 -21.13
C ASN A 256 21.54 10.18 -19.65
N GLY A 257 21.66 9.10 -18.88
CA GLY A 257 22.02 9.15 -17.45
C GLY A 257 20.90 9.58 -16.50
N VAL A 258 19.68 9.82 -17.01
CA VAL A 258 18.50 10.17 -16.21
C VAL A 258 17.57 8.96 -16.13
N TYR A 259 17.17 8.58 -14.91
CA TYR A 259 16.24 7.48 -14.70
C TYR A 259 14.81 7.83 -15.14
N ALA A 260 14.11 6.85 -15.71
CA ALA A 260 12.74 6.99 -16.19
C ALA A 260 11.74 7.10 -15.03
N THR A 261 10.87 8.11 -15.10
CA THR A 261 9.84 8.39 -14.09
C THR A 261 8.45 7.88 -14.44
N ALA A 262 8.24 7.44 -15.69
CA ALA A 262 6.96 6.92 -16.15
C ALA A 262 6.60 5.60 -15.45
N VAL A 263 5.34 5.48 -15.02
CA VAL A 263 4.81 4.30 -14.31
C VAL A 263 4.09 3.39 -15.31
N ASN A 264 4.85 2.71 -16.16
CA ASN A 264 4.35 1.98 -17.33
C ASN A 264 4.47 0.44 -17.24
N ASN A 265 5.09 -0.07 -16.18
CA ASN A 265 5.23 -1.52 -15.93
C ASN A 265 5.16 -1.79 -14.42
N PHE A 266 5.07 -3.08 -14.05
CA PHE A 266 4.91 -3.46 -12.64
C PHE A 266 6.09 -3.02 -11.75
N THR A 267 7.32 -3.12 -12.24
CA THR A 267 8.51 -2.65 -11.50
C THR A 267 8.41 -1.15 -11.20
N ALA A 268 8.03 -0.34 -12.19
CA ALA A 268 7.80 1.09 -12.00
C ALA A 268 6.61 1.37 -11.07
N GLN A 269 5.56 0.52 -11.08
CA GLN A 269 4.44 0.66 -10.14
C GLN A 269 4.87 0.45 -8.69
N ILE A 270 5.72 -0.53 -8.42
CA ILE A 270 6.26 -0.81 -7.07
C ILE A 270 7.24 0.30 -6.65
N ALA A 271 8.10 0.77 -7.56
CA ALA A 271 8.97 1.92 -7.27
C ALA A 271 8.16 3.18 -6.95
N CYS A 272 7.05 3.42 -7.67
CA CYS A 272 6.11 4.48 -7.35
C CYS A 272 5.45 4.26 -5.99
N ALA A 273 5.12 3.02 -5.61
CA ALA A 273 4.58 2.75 -4.28
C ALA A 273 5.56 3.11 -3.15
N GLU A 274 6.85 2.79 -3.31
CA GLU A 274 7.89 3.24 -2.39
C GLU A 274 7.94 4.77 -2.30
N LEU A 275 7.97 5.46 -3.44
CA LEU A 275 7.99 6.93 -3.49
C LEU A 275 6.76 7.55 -2.80
N MET A 276 5.56 7.04 -3.09
CA MET A 276 4.32 7.58 -2.56
C MET A 276 4.17 7.29 -1.06
N ILE A 277 4.57 6.11 -0.60
CA ILE A 277 4.64 5.82 0.83
C ILE A 277 5.65 6.75 1.49
N THR A 278 6.84 6.93 0.92
CA THR A 278 7.83 7.90 1.44
C THR A 278 7.24 9.31 1.53
N ALA A 279 6.47 9.73 0.53
CA ALA A 279 5.75 11.02 0.51
C ALA A 279 4.59 11.12 1.53
N GLY A 280 4.25 10.03 2.22
CA GLY A 280 3.25 10.00 3.28
C GLY A 280 1.96 9.26 2.93
N ALA A 281 1.80 8.70 1.73
CA ALA A 281 0.56 8.04 1.34
C ALA A 281 0.21 6.86 2.27
N ASN A 282 -1.08 6.69 2.54
CA ASN A 282 -1.60 5.66 3.44
C ASN A 282 -1.78 4.35 2.69
N VAL A 283 -2.43 4.38 1.53
CA VAL A 283 -2.71 3.19 0.71
C VAL A 283 -2.19 3.43 -0.70
N VAL A 284 -1.33 2.54 -1.19
CA VAL A 284 -0.93 2.49 -2.59
C VAL A 284 -1.33 1.15 -3.17
N ALA A 285 -2.08 1.17 -4.25
CA ALA A 285 -2.52 -0.02 -4.94
C ALA A 285 -1.90 -0.09 -6.33
N VAL A 286 -1.34 -1.26 -6.64
CA VAL A 286 -0.74 -1.61 -7.92
C VAL A 286 -1.56 -2.75 -8.54
N SER A 287 -1.65 -2.80 -9.87
CA SER A 287 -2.41 -3.84 -10.57
C SER A 287 -1.56 -4.43 -11.70
N ASN A 288 -1.49 -5.76 -11.74
CA ASN A 288 -0.87 -6.52 -12.81
C ASN A 288 -1.90 -7.45 -13.47
N GLY A 289 -2.08 -7.31 -14.78
CA GLY A 289 -3.02 -8.10 -15.56
C GLY A 289 -2.49 -9.41 -16.11
N GLY A 290 -3.40 -10.19 -16.72
CA GLY A 290 -3.09 -11.44 -17.41
C GLY A 290 -2.88 -12.62 -16.46
N TRP A 291 -3.49 -12.59 -15.27
CA TRP A 291 -3.47 -13.72 -14.34
C TRP A 291 -4.60 -14.73 -14.58
N ASP A 292 -5.42 -14.47 -15.61
CA ASP A 292 -6.40 -15.42 -16.10
C ASP A 292 -5.71 -16.60 -16.82
N THR A 293 -5.35 -17.62 -16.05
CA THR A 293 -4.40 -18.67 -16.45
C THR A 293 -5.08 -20.03 -16.60
N HIS A 294 -6.24 -20.07 -17.26
CA HIS A 294 -6.92 -21.34 -17.56
C HIS A 294 -5.97 -22.31 -18.25
N GLY A 295 -6.06 -23.57 -17.85
CA GLY A 295 -5.22 -24.64 -18.38
C GLY A 295 -3.86 -24.77 -17.71
N ASP A 296 -3.42 -23.83 -16.85
CA ASP A 296 -2.14 -23.91 -16.11
C ASP A 296 -2.17 -24.93 -14.96
N SER A 297 -2.54 -26.18 -15.27
CA SER A 297 -2.78 -27.24 -14.29
C SER A 297 -1.52 -27.66 -13.54
N ASN A 298 -0.32 -27.39 -14.08
CA ASN A 298 0.97 -27.66 -13.44
C ASN A 298 1.57 -26.44 -12.73
N GLY A 299 0.89 -25.29 -12.76
CA GLY A 299 1.33 -24.05 -12.12
C GLY A 299 2.60 -23.42 -12.72
N GLN A 300 3.07 -23.85 -13.88
CA GLN A 300 4.31 -23.35 -14.49
C GLN A 300 4.16 -21.88 -14.91
N THR A 301 3.02 -21.53 -15.52
CA THR A 301 2.76 -20.18 -16.02
C THR A 301 2.71 -19.18 -14.88
N VAL A 302 1.95 -19.49 -13.81
CA VAL A 302 1.82 -18.60 -12.66
C VAL A 302 3.13 -18.47 -11.88
N ARG A 303 3.95 -19.54 -11.76
CA ARG A 303 5.30 -19.45 -11.16
C ARG A 303 6.23 -18.59 -11.99
N ASN A 304 6.22 -18.73 -13.32
CA ASN A 304 7.01 -17.90 -14.22
C ASN A 304 6.62 -16.42 -14.07
N LYS A 305 5.32 -16.09 -14.11
CA LYS A 305 4.83 -14.71 -13.90
C LYS A 305 5.24 -14.16 -12.53
N MET A 306 5.07 -14.96 -11.47
CA MET A 306 5.45 -14.57 -10.10
C MET A 306 6.95 -14.26 -10.02
N ASN A 307 7.80 -15.14 -10.54
CA ASN A 307 9.26 -15.01 -10.48
C ASN A 307 9.82 -13.92 -11.40
N GLN A 308 9.23 -13.69 -12.58
CA GLN A 308 9.76 -12.77 -13.58
C GLN A 308 9.17 -11.36 -13.45
N THR A 309 7.91 -11.23 -13.01
CA THR A 309 7.21 -9.95 -13.01
C THR A 309 6.98 -9.40 -11.61
N ILE A 310 6.58 -10.22 -10.65
CA ILE A 310 6.11 -9.73 -9.33
C ILE A 310 7.23 -9.68 -8.31
N LEU A 311 7.90 -10.81 -8.08
CA LEU A 311 8.87 -10.97 -7.00
C LEU A 311 10.12 -10.09 -7.13
N PRO A 312 10.69 -9.81 -8.32
CA PRO A 312 11.91 -9.01 -8.39
C PRO A 312 11.75 -7.62 -7.76
N ALA A 313 10.72 -6.87 -8.15
CA ALA A 313 10.44 -5.55 -7.60
C ALA A 313 9.94 -5.63 -6.14
N LEU A 314 9.12 -6.63 -5.82
CA LEU A 314 8.59 -6.79 -4.46
C LEU A 314 9.71 -7.10 -3.44
N LYS A 315 10.73 -7.88 -3.81
CA LYS A 315 11.90 -8.14 -2.95
C LYS A 315 12.64 -6.85 -2.61
N VAL A 316 12.83 -5.97 -3.60
CA VAL A 316 13.46 -4.66 -3.40
C VAL A 316 12.62 -3.81 -2.44
N PHE A 317 11.31 -3.73 -2.67
CA PHE A 317 10.38 -2.99 -1.81
C PHE A 317 10.42 -3.50 -0.36
N ILE A 318 10.31 -4.81 -0.15
CA ILE A 318 10.33 -5.41 1.19
C ILE A 318 11.62 -5.06 1.93
N ASN A 319 12.78 -5.19 1.27
CA ASN A 319 14.07 -4.90 1.89
C ASN A 319 14.24 -3.42 2.27
N ARG A 320 13.61 -2.51 1.53
CA ARG A 320 13.76 -1.06 1.71
C ARG A 320 12.72 -0.47 2.66
N MET A 321 11.49 -0.99 2.64
CA MET A 321 10.34 -0.31 3.24
C MET A 321 9.86 -0.92 4.56
N MET A 322 10.08 -2.22 4.78
CA MET A 322 9.48 -2.91 5.93
C MET A 322 10.12 -2.59 7.29
N ASN A 323 11.29 -1.96 7.28
CA ASN A 323 12.03 -1.55 8.48
C ASN A 323 12.14 -0.01 8.60
N LEU A 324 11.27 0.74 7.92
CA LEU A 324 11.23 2.19 8.09
C LEU A 324 10.91 2.55 9.55
N PRO A 325 11.71 3.41 10.20
CA PRO A 325 11.57 3.67 11.64
C PRO A 325 10.31 4.47 11.99
N ASP A 326 9.73 5.19 11.03
CA ASP A 326 8.56 6.05 11.22
C ASP A 326 7.28 5.47 10.60
N ARG A 327 7.35 4.30 9.95
CA ARG A 327 6.23 3.70 9.21
C ARG A 327 5.98 2.24 9.59
N ASN A 328 4.70 1.94 9.81
CA ASN A 328 4.21 0.57 9.85
C ASN A 328 3.74 0.20 8.44
N VAL A 329 4.66 -0.35 7.62
CA VAL A 329 4.37 -0.76 6.25
C VAL A 329 3.88 -2.22 6.23
N ALA A 330 2.79 -2.45 5.52
CA ALA A 330 2.32 -3.80 5.19
C ALA A 330 2.13 -3.95 3.67
N VAL A 331 2.24 -5.18 3.18
CA VAL A 331 1.93 -5.60 1.81
C VAL A 331 0.81 -6.62 1.86
N VAL A 332 -0.18 -6.49 0.98
CA VAL A 332 -1.19 -7.52 0.73
C VAL A 332 -1.22 -7.87 -0.75
N ILE A 333 -1.20 -9.16 -1.06
CA ILE A 333 -1.19 -9.71 -2.43
C ILE A 333 -2.41 -10.61 -2.58
N TYR A 334 -3.25 -10.32 -3.57
CA TYR A 334 -4.43 -11.15 -3.89
C TYR A 334 -4.88 -10.90 -5.34
N GLY A 335 -5.85 -11.69 -5.79
CA GLY A 335 -6.48 -11.55 -7.11
C GLY A 335 -7.99 -11.67 -7.00
N ASP A 336 -8.66 -11.84 -8.14
CA ASP A 336 -10.12 -11.94 -8.25
C ASP A 336 -10.69 -13.04 -7.33
N PHE A 337 -10.12 -14.23 -7.44
CA PHE A 337 -10.39 -15.44 -6.70
C PHE A 337 -9.12 -16.30 -6.66
N ALA A 338 -9.16 -17.42 -5.91
CA ALA A 338 -8.21 -18.50 -6.06
C ALA A 338 -8.42 -19.25 -7.39
N ARG A 339 -7.35 -19.67 -8.06
CA ARG A 339 -7.49 -20.62 -9.19
C ARG A 339 -7.83 -22.02 -8.68
N SER A 340 -8.91 -22.62 -9.18
CA SER A 340 -9.44 -23.92 -8.77
C SER A 340 -8.94 -25.06 -9.66
N LEU A 341 -9.24 -26.30 -9.29
CA LEU A 341 -8.87 -27.50 -10.03
C LEU A 341 -10.09 -28.40 -10.28
N PRO A 342 -10.10 -29.20 -11.37
CA PRO A 342 -9.06 -29.30 -12.40
C PRO A 342 -8.99 -28.05 -13.31
N GLY A 343 -7.87 -27.86 -14.02
CA GLY A 343 -7.79 -26.89 -15.12
C GLY A 343 -7.40 -25.46 -14.75
N SER A 344 -7.03 -25.17 -13.50
CA SER A 344 -6.75 -23.79 -13.04
C SER A 344 -7.95 -22.88 -13.31
N ASP A 345 -9.17 -23.29 -12.93
CA ASP A 345 -10.42 -22.57 -13.21
C ASP A 345 -10.75 -21.59 -12.07
N HIS A 346 -12.00 -21.16 -11.94
CA HIS A 346 -12.41 -20.13 -10.98
C HIS A 346 -12.92 -20.75 -9.67
N ALA A 347 -12.32 -20.39 -8.54
CA ALA A 347 -12.86 -20.71 -7.22
C ALA A 347 -13.87 -19.64 -6.76
N SER A 348 -14.75 -20.01 -5.83
CA SER A 348 -15.68 -19.07 -5.18
C SER A 348 -15.07 -18.36 -3.95
N ALA A 349 -13.76 -18.50 -3.77
CA ALA A 349 -13.00 -18.01 -2.63
C ALA A 349 -11.64 -17.51 -3.10
N LEU A 350 -10.95 -16.71 -2.27
CA LEU A 350 -9.55 -16.34 -2.47
C LEU A 350 -8.74 -16.52 -1.20
N THR A 351 -7.43 -16.61 -1.39
CA THR A 351 -6.45 -16.48 -0.31
C THR A 351 -5.59 -15.27 -0.60
N ALA A 352 -5.43 -14.37 0.37
CA ALA A 352 -4.53 -13.23 0.29
C ALA A 352 -3.25 -13.53 1.08
N THR A 353 -2.10 -13.14 0.56
CA THR A 353 -0.84 -13.15 1.31
C THR A 353 -0.56 -11.78 1.87
N VAL A 354 -0.32 -11.70 3.17
CA VAL A 354 -0.08 -10.46 3.89
C VAL A 354 1.28 -10.51 4.55
N ILE A 355 2.08 -9.46 4.38
CA ILE A 355 3.43 -9.32 4.95
C ILE A 355 3.51 -8.00 5.71
N GLY A 356 4.00 -8.00 6.95
CA GLY A 356 4.21 -6.75 7.69
C GLY A 356 4.57 -6.94 9.16
N LYS A 357 5.05 -5.88 9.80
CA LYS A 357 5.61 -5.92 11.17
C LYS A 357 4.74 -6.60 12.22
N TYR A 358 3.42 -6.38 12.16
CA TYR A 358 2.45 -6.94 13.11
C TYR A 358 1.73 -8.19 12.59
N VAL A 359 2.28 -8.84 11.57
CA VAL A 359 1.80 -10.11 11.04
C VAL A 359 2.55 -11.24 11.73
N LYS A 360 1.81 -12.12 12.38
CA LYS A 360 2.36 -13.37 12.91
C LYS A 360 2.35 -14.41 11.81
N VAL A 361 3.44 -15.16 11.66
CA VAL A 361 3.49 -16.27 10.70
C VAL A 361 2.37 -17.25 10.95
N GLY A 362 1.61 -17.61 9.91
CA GLY A 362 0.56 -18.60 10.01
C GLY A 362 -0.52 -18.42 8.95
N THR A 363 -1.61 -19.15 9.11
CA THR A 363 -2.71 -19.13 8.14
C THR A 363 -4.07 -19.21 8.80
N THR A 364 -5.01 -18.47 8.22
CA THR A 364 -6.47 -18.66 8.38
C THR A 364 -7.15 -18.88 7.02
N GLY A 365 -6.34 -18.95 5.97
CA GLY A 365 -6.76 -18.94 4.57
C GLY A 365 -6.22 -20.08 3.73
N LYS A 366 -5.65 -21.10 4.38
CA LYS A 366 -5.19 -22.30 3.69
C LYS A 366 -6.39 -23.02 3.08
N VAL A 367 -6.40 -23.13 1.76
CA VAL A 367 -7.40 -23.92 1.05
C VAL A 367 -7.07 -25.41 1.12
N ASN A 368 -8.05 -26.28 0.93
CA ASN A 368 -7.78 -27.71 0.71
C ASN A 368 -7.41 -28.00 -0.75
N ALA A 369 -7.18 -29.28 -1.08
CA ALA A 369 -6.86 -29.74 -2.44
C ALA A 369 -7.92 -29.38 -3.50
N ASN A 370 -9.16 -29.13 -3.07
CA ASN A 370 -10.29 -28.71 -3.92
C ASN A 370 -10.46 -27.17 -3.92
N VAL A 371 -9.46 -26.43 -3.46
CA VAL A 371 -9.44 -24.96 -3.40
C VAL A 371 -10.63 -24.40 -2.61
N THR A 372 -11.01 -25.09 -1.55
CA THR A 372 -12.08 -24.67 -0.63
C THR A 372 -11.48 -24.17 0.67
N LEU A 373 -11.98 -23.05 1.17
CA LEU A 373 -11.59 -22.46 2.45
C LEU A 373 -12.20 -23.22 3.65
N PRO A 374 -11.60 -23.11 4.85
CA PRO A 374 -12.21 -23.58 6.08
C PRO A 374 -13.62 -23.02 6.31
N ALA A 375 -14.47 -23.80 6.99
CA ALA A 375 -15.79 -23.34 7.38
C ALA A 375 -15.69 -22.07 8.25
N GLY A 376 -16.57 -21.10 8.01
CA GLY A 376 -16.56 -19.83 8.74
C GLY A 376 -15.52 -18.81 8.29
N SER A 377 -14.76 -19.06 7.22
CA SER A 377 -13.85 -18.05 6.65
C SER A 377 -14.59 -16.73 6.36
N PRO A 378 -14.06 -15.58 6.83
CA PRO A 378 -14.70 -14.28 6.64
C PRO A 378 -14.82 -13.87 5.17
N ALA A 379 -15.77 -12.99 4.88
CA ALA A 379 -15.87 -12.31 3.59
C ALA A 379 -14.84 -11.15 3.49
N VAL A 380 -14.88 -10.40 2.38
CA VAL A 380 -13.96 -9.28 2.10
C VAL A 380 -13.81 -8.30 3.27
N PRO A 381 -14.87 -7.90 4.01
CA PRO A 381 -14.70 -7.02 5.18
C PRO A 381 -13.73 -7.59 6.24
N GLY A 382 -13.68 -8.91 6.40
CA GLY A 382 -12.77 -9.56 7.36
C GLY A 382 -11.30 -9.40 7.00
N LEU A 383 -10.96 -9.44 5.70
CA LEU A 383 -9.61 -9.13 5.23
C LEU A 383 -9.23 -7.68 5.58
N TYR A 384 -10.11 -6.72 5.29
CA TYR A 384 -9.82 -5.31 5.56
C TYR A 384 -9.83 -4.98 7.06
N ALA A 385 -10.62 -5.68 7.87
CA ALA A 385 -10.55 -5.59 9.34
C ALA A 385 -9.20 -6.10 9.87
N TYR A 386 -8.69 -7.20 9.31
CA TYR A 386 -7.35 -7.68 9.61
C TYR A 386 -6.26 -6.70 9.17
N LEU A 387 -6.33 -6.17 7.95
CA LEU A 387 -5.39 -5.15 7.46
C LEU A 387 -5.39 -3.91 8.36
N ALA A 388 -6.56 -3.39 8.73
CA ALA A 388 -6.68 -2.26 9.66
C ALA A 388 -6.02 -2.56 11.02
N SER A 389 -6.20 -3.78 11.53
CA SER A 389 -5.61 -4.23 12.80
C SER A 389 -4.08 -4.31 12.75
N ILE A 390 -3.48 -4.94 11.73
CA ILE A 390 -2.01 -5.03 11.62
C ILE A 390 -1.37 -3.67 11.31
N LEU A 391 -2.11 -2.79 10.64
CA LEU A 391 -1.70 -1.40 10.41
C LEU A 391 -1.84 -0.54 11.66
N LYS A 392 -2.45 -1.04 12.74
CA LYS A 392 -2.78 -0.26 13.96
C LYS A 392 -3.58 1.02 13.59
N THR A 393 -4.50 0.87 12.64
CA THR A 393 -5.37 1.95 12.16
C THR A 393 -6.23 2.48 13.30
N PRO A 394 -6.39 3.80 13.46
CA PRO A 394 -7.34 4.36 14.40
C PRO A 394 -8.78 3.89 14.10
N GLY A 395 -9.44 3.30 15.10
CA GLY A 395 -10.80 2.78 14.96
C GLY A 395 -10.88 1.42 14.26
N GLN A 396 -12.10 1.01 13.88
CA GLN A 396 -12.39 -0.29 13.26
C GLN A 396 -13.36 -0.11 12.07
N PRO A 397 -12.91 0.48 10.96
CA PRO A 397 -13.78 0.84 9.82
C PRO A 397 -14.48 -0.37 9.16
N PHE A 398 -14.00 -1.59 9.41
CA PHE A 398 -14.53 -2.85 8.88
C PHE A 398 -15.02 -3.80 9.96
N GLY A 399 -15.14 -3.33 11.21
CA GLY A 399 -15.47 -4.15 12.37
C GLY A 399 -14.26 -4.83 13.02
N ALA A 400 -14.53 -5.74 13.95
CA ALA A 400 -13.50 -6.45 14.71
C ALA A 400 -12.67 -7.36 13.81
N ASN A 401 -11.36 -7.48 14.10
CA ASN A 401 -10.44 -8.36 13.40
C ASN A 401 -10.83 -9.84 13.62
N PRO A 402 -11.25 -10.58 12.58
CA PRO A 402 -11.63 -11.99 12.72
C PRO A 402 -10.41 -12.94 12.66
N HIS A 403 -9.19 -12.41 12.53
CA HIS A 403 -7.95 -13.17 12.37
C HIS A 403 -6.93 -12.90 13.51
N PRO A 404 -7.30 -13.01 14.80
CA PRO A 404 -6.40 -12.69 15.91
C PRO A 404 -5.21 -13.64 16.00
N THR A 405 -5.32 -14.87 15.52
CA THR A 405 -4.27 -15.91 15.61
C THR A 405 -3.05 -15.62 14.74
N ILE A 406 -3.18 -14.76 13.73
CA ILE A 406 -2.12 -14.33 12.81
C ILE A 406 -1.77 -12.84 12.99
N THR A 407 -2.20 -12.23 14.10
CA THR A 407 -1.90 -10.83 14.47
C THR A 407 -0.93 -10.80 15.67
N LEU A 408 0.04 -9.88 15.67
CA LEU A 408 0.95 -9.61 16.81
C LEU A 408 0.48 -8.47 17.73
#